data_AF-D8TRZ7-F1
#
_entry.id   AF-D8TRZ7-F1
#
_cell.length_a   1.000
_cell.length_b   1.000
_cell.length_c   1.000
_cell.angle_alpha   90.00
_cell.angle_beta   90.00
_cell.angle_gamma   90.00
#
_symmetry.space_group_name_H-M   'P 1'
#
loop_
_entity.id
_entity.type
_entity.pdbx_description
1 polymer ?
#
loop_
_entity_poly.entity_id
_entity_poly.type
_entity_poly.pdbx_seq_one_letter_code
_entity_poly.pdbx_strand_id
1 'polypeptide(L)'
;MAYLHSASLLLVLGTYLLFGVAQDICNTHHWDLQALHNYCTLAGRATYRSPACTIYRLCDSAPAALPSLVPALCNSERLFLTLCTDQPELSECCRFRRRLAVVPAHEGCIKPTALKLWSTQAVQKFLATRCSHGLGNTITSASTIAATECDLCTSPELCDASDPLLTYTTLCLEDSTAAGCEPWAEFCAHDPQAAAPALCVHPGGSALRTAVGLQSYPPPPPADPCILNSTDPSCKSYKYPDSAALANINTLCNSMPDMPGCAIARACASDRRRVSDKYCRPFVLLATLCHDMPGMRGCDSYKQLCKMGSVVEQCVVEGPVPRAPTTSQARKAVFGACADHPMSGCANCTSMDCPDPLASLAAICHEMPDMAACAGFWAFCEAAGQQDVAEWCSEDDDKYLPAMLMYFHQRTQELLLWKEWRPRTKGQYVGSVLAIVAMGVVATGLKTAKGALTLQWNHQRALRGVEPKVISVWVPRSGQGTEILAKAAITGISLTLDYFNMLIAMTFNVGFFCAVIAGYIIGTLLFSHVLENYAAILHQRRRDADAALKRRAPSQGRVAMANGNGSNGAGVALQANGNVVVAPLAGSAAAGAVVALGSHVTSDEDEGEEKLLLVLEGEGECNCVHSA
;
A
#
# COMPACT_ATOMS: atom_id res chain seq x y z
N MET A 1 -20.79 -23.14 10.93
CA MET A 1 -20.50 -21.93 10.12
C MET A 1 -21.71 -21.37 9.37
N ALA A 2 -22.71 -22.16 8.96
CA ALA A 2 -23.89 -21.62 8.25
C ALA A 2 -24.81 -20.71 9.10
N TYR A 3 -24.89 -20.90 10.43
CA TYR A 3 -25.75 -20.10 11.31
C TYR A 3 -25.20 -18.72 11.71
N LEU A 4 -23.88 -18.48 11.58
CA LEU A 4 -23.30 -17.16 11.85
C LEU A 4 -23.52 -16.17 10.70
N HIS A 5 -23.66 -16.64 9.46
CA HIS A 5 -23.91 -15.76 8.31
C HIS A 5 -25.34 -15.19 8.28
N SER A 6 -26.32 -15.89 8.86
CA SER A 6 -27.71 -15.43 8.89
C SER A 6 -27.98 -14.28 9.88
N ALA A 7 -27.23 -14.21 10.98
CA ALA A 7 -27.41 -13.16 11.99
C ALA A 7 -26.83 -11.80 11.54
N SER A 8 -25.71 -11.81 10.80
CA SER A 8 -25.11 -10.59 10.25
C SER A 8 -25.96 -9.96 9.14
N LEU A 9 -26.69 -10.76 8.36
CA LEU A 9 -27.54 -10.24 7.28
C LEU A 9 -28.76 -9.48 7.83
N LEU A 10 -29.35 -9.93 8.94
CA LEU A 10 -30.49 -9.28 9.60
C LEU A 10 -30.11 -7.95 10.27
N LEU A 11 -28.89 -7.84 10.80
CA LEU A 11 -28.38 -6.59 11.36
C LEU A 11 -28.10 -5.53 10.28
N VAL A 12 -27.64 -5.95 9.10
CA VAL A 12 -27.41 -5.05 7.96
C VAL A 12 -28.73 -4.61 7.32
N LEU A 13 -29.74 -5.48 7.22
CA LEU A 13 -31.06 -5.09 6.71
C LEU A 13 -31.81 -4.14 7.65
N GLY A 14 -31.59 -4.25 8.96
CA GLY A 14 -32.19 -3.35 9.97
C GLY A 14 -31.65 -1.92 9.91
N THR A 15 -30.36 -1.73 9.60
CA THR A 15 -29.77 -0.39 9.49
C THR A 15 -30.20 0.31 8.20
N TYR A 16 -30.30 -0.39 7.07
CA TYR A 16 -30.76 0.19 5.80
C TYR A 16 -32.21 0.71 5.85
N LEU A 17 -33.11 0.03 6.59
CA LEU A 17 -34.50 0.48 6.74
C LEU A 17 -34.62 1.74 7.61
N LEU A 18 -33.74 1.94 8.59
CA LEU A 18 -33.75 3.15 9.43
C LEU A 18 -33.25 4.40 8.70
N PHE A 19 -32.31 4.27 7.76
CA PHE A 19 -31.82 5.40 6.97
C PHE A 19 -32.84 5.89 5.92
N GLY A 20 -33.60 4.99 5.30
CA GLY A 20 -34.62 5.36 4.31
C GLY A 20 -35.77 6.19 4.90
N VAL A 21 -36.24 5.84 6.10
CA VAL A 21 -37.35 6.54 6.77
C VAL A 21 -36.95 7.95 7.24
N ALA A 22 -35.68 8.17 7.59
CA ALA A 22 -35.20 9.49 8.01
C ALA A 22 -35.20 10.52 6.85
N GLN A 23 -34.87 10.08 5.63
CA GLN A 23 -34.77 10.97 4.48
C GLN A 23 -36.15 11.44 3.96
N ASP A 24 -37.18 10.59 4.04
CA ASP A 24 -38.56 10.95 3.68
C ASP A 24 -39.21 11.95 4.67
N ILE A 25 -38.85 11.88 5.96
CA ILE A 25 -39.36 12.84 6.97
C ILE A 25 -38.76 14.24 6.78
N CYS A 26 -37.51 14.33 6.31
CA CYS A 26 -36.87 15.62 6.03
C CYS A 26 -37.50 16.34 4.83
N ASN A 27 -37.91 15.58 3.80
CA ASN A 27 -38.46 16.14 2.56
C ASN A 27 -39.96 16.50 2.64
N THR A 28 -40.69 16.01 3.65
CA THR A 28 -42.15 16.19 3.76
C THR A 28 -42.56 17.36 4.65
N HIS A 29 -41.60 18.02 5.30
CA HIS A 29 -41.88 19.08 6.25
C HIS A 29 -41.66 20.45 5.62
N HIS A 30 -42.76 21.12 5.27
CA HIS A 30 -42.71 22.50 4.78
C HIS A 30 -42.39 23.47 5.92
N TRP A 31 -41.28 24.17 5.78
CA TRP A 31 -40.81 25.16 6.74
C TRP A 31 -41.58 26.47 6.60
N ASP A 32 -41.91 27.08 7.73
CA ASP A 32 -42.55 28.39 7.75
C ASP A 32 -41.54 29.48 7.36
N LEU A 33 -41.56 29.84 6.07
CA LEU A 33 -40.79 30.94 5.50
C LEU A 33 -41.00 32.25 6.27
N GLN A 34 -42.19 32.47 6.84
CA GLN A 34 -42.49 33.66 7.61
C GLN A 34 -41.79 33.64 8.97
N ALA A 35 -41.62 32.48 9.59
CA ALA A 35 -40.82 32.33 10.82
C ALA A 35 -39.34 32.64 10.56
N LEU A 36 -38.77 32.14 9.46
CA LEU A 36 -37.40 32.45 9.05
C LEU A 36 -37.22 33.94 8.72
N HIS A 37 -38.18 34.54 8.01
CA HIS A 37 -38.20 35.98 7.71
C HIS A 37 -38.22 36.82 8.99
N ASN A 38 -39.18 36.57 9.88
CA ASN A 38 -39.31 37.29 11.14
C ASN A 38 -38.03 37.16 11.98
N TYR A 39 -37.43 35.97 11.97
CA TYR A 39 -36.22 35.69 12.72
C TYR A 39 -34.99 36.44 12.17
N CYS A 40 -34.82 36.48 10.85
CA CYS A 40 -33.65 37.09 10.21
C CYS A 40 -33.78 38.60 9.98
N THR A 41 -34.96 39.20 10.17
CA THR A 41 -35.20 40.65 9.98
C THR A 41 -35.31 41.45 11.28
N LEU A 42 -35.51 40.80 12.44
CA LEU A 42 -35.54 41.47 13.75
C LEU A 42 -34.13 41.91 14.19
N ALA A 43 -33.82 43.19 14.02
CA ALA A 43 -32.55 43.79 14.45
C ALA A 43 -32.36 43.73 15.98
N GLY A 44 -31.14 43.44 16.44
CA GLY A 44 -30.73 43.60 17.85
C GLY A 44 -30.67 42.33 18.72
N ARG A 45 -30.82 41.12 18.16
CA ARG A 45 -30.65 39.86 18.89
C ARG A 45 -29.43 39.08 18.40
N ALA A 46 -28.86 38.20 19.25
CA ALA A 46 -27.80 37.24 18.89
C ALA A 46 -28.13 36.42 17.64
N THR A 47 -29.42 36.31 17.35
CA THR A 47 -30.05 35.67 16.19
C THR A 47 -29.71 36.29 14.84
N TYR A 48 -29.35 37.58 14.79
CA TYR A 48 -28.94 38.29 13.57
C TYR A 48 -27.60 37.78 13.00
N ARG A 49 -26.83 37.02 13.81
CA ARG A 49 -25.43 36.68 13.53
C ARG A 49 -25.23 35.32 12.87
N SER A 50 -26.29 34.54 12.63
CA SER A 50 -26.14 33.24 11.96
C SER A 50 -25.84 33.44 10.46
N PRO A 51 -24.88 32.70 9.90
CA PRO A 51 -24.65 32.60 8.46
C PRO A 51 -25.93 32.39 7.64
N ALA A 52 -26.89 31.62 8.17
CA ALA A 52 -28.18 31.39 7.53
C ALA A 52 -28.98 32.68 7.33
N CYS A 53 -28.94 33.60 8.30
CA CYS A 53 -29.66 34.88 8.18
C CYS A 53 -28.95 35.89 7.27
N THR A 54 -27.62 35.84 7.17
CA THR A 54 -26.90 36.60 6.14
C THR A 54 -27.28 36.14 4.74
N ILE A 55 -27.26 34.83 4.50
CA ILE A 55 -27.65 34.28 3.19
C ILE A 55 -29.14 34.56 2.91
N TYR A 56 -30.01 34.42 3.90
CA TYR A 56 -31.42 34.79 3.77
C TYR A 56 -31.59 36.26 3.34
N ARG A 57 -30.90 37.20 3.99
CA ARG A 57 -30.95 38.62 3.61
C ARG A 57 -30.39 38.88 2.22
N LEU A 58 -29.31 38.20 1.81
CA LEU A 58 -28.79 38.28 0.44
C LEU A 58 -29.82 37.77 -0.58
N CYS A 59 -30.57 36.72 -0.24
CA CYS A 59 -31.64 36.18 -1.07
C CYS A 59 -32.88 37.10 -1.11
N ASP A 60 -33.22 37.75 0.00
CA ASP A 60 -34.40 38.62 0.13
C ASP A 60 -34.18 40.03 -0.45
N SER A 61 -32.94 40.56 -0.36
CA SER A 61 -32.59 41.91 -0.80
C SER A 61 -32.06 42.02 -2.24
N ALA A 62 -31.78 40.90 -2.92
CA ALA A 62 -31.28 40.94 -4.29
C ALA A 62 -32.37 41.51 -5.24
N PRO A 63 -32.18 42.71 -5.83
CA PRO A 63 -33.04 43.14 -6.92
C PRO A 63 -32.94 42.11 -8.05
N ALA A 64 -34.00 41.95 -8.85
CA ALA A 64 -34.09 41.01 -9.99
C ALA A 64 -32.96 41.12 -11.06
N ALA A 65 -31.96 41.98 -10.84
CA ALA A 65 -30.82 42.25 -11.72
C ALA A 65 -29.48 41.65 -11.24
N LEU A 66 -29.34 41.09 -10.03
CA LEU A 66 -28.16 40.26 -9.72
C LEU A 66 -28.35 38.89 -10.40
N PRO A 67 -27.40 38.42 -11.23
CA PRO A 67 -27.46 37.06 -11.79
C PRO A 67 -27.60 36.09 -10.61
N SER A 68 -28.75 35.43 -10.59
CA SER A 68 -29.35 34.68 -9.48
C SER A 68 -28.32 34.06 -8.53
N LEU A 69 -28.34 34.46 -7.26
CA LEU A 69 -28.02 33.49 -6.20
C LEU A 69 -28.83 32.22 -6.52
N VAL A 70 -28.13 31.09 -6.67
CA VAL A 70 -28.76 29.88 -7.19
C VAL A 70 -29.89 29.47 -6.24
N PRO A 71 -31.06 29.04 -6.75
CA PRO A 71 -32.18 28.58 -5.92
C PRO A 71 -31.79 27.55 -4.84
N ALA A 72 -30.68 26.83 -5.04
CA ALA A 72 -30.10 25.90 -4.08
C ALA A 72 -29.56 26.57 -2.80
N LEU A 73 -29.03 27.80 -2.87
CA LEU A 73 -28.54 28.53 -1.69
C LEU A 73 -29.67 29.24 -0.95
N CYS A 74 -30.64 29.76 -1.69
CA CYS A 74 -31.84 30.42 -1.17
C CYS A 74 -32.94 29.42 -0.77
N ASN A 75 -32.61 28.12 -0.71
CA ASN A 75 -33.54 27.11 -0.24
C ASN A 75 -33.79 27.33 1.26
N SER A 76 -35.02 27.71 1.60
CA SER A 76 -35.44 28.01 2.97
C SER A 76 -35.24 26.85 3.93
N GLU A 77 -35.32 25.60 3.45
CA GLU A 77 -35.09 24.40 4.26
C GLU A 77 -33.62 24.28 4.65
N ARG A 78 -32.71 24.49 3.69
CA ARG A 78 -31.25 24.49 3.90
C ARG A 78 -30.81 25.59 4.86
N LEU A 79 -31.39 26.79 4.71
CA LEU A 79 -31.16 27.92 5.61
C LEU A 79 -31.66 27.63 7.03
N PHE A 80 -32.86 27.06 7.16
CA PHE A 80 -33.42 26.74 8.47
C PHE A 80 -32.65 25.62 9.20
N LEU A 81 -32.23 24.56 8.49
CA LEU A 81 -31.42 23.49 9.07
C LEU A 81 -30.05 24.01 9.55
N THR A 82 -29.43 24.91 8.76
CA THR A 82 -28.19 25.58 9.15
C THR A 82 -28.42 26.43 10.41
N LEU A 83 -29.52 27.19 10.45
CA LEU A 83 -29.90 28.00 11.61
C LEU A 83 -30.11 27.15 12.88
N CYS A 84 -30.76 25.99 12.77
CA CYS A 84 -30.98 25.10 13.92
C CYS A 84 -29.73 24.36 14.39
N THR A 85 -28.74 24.22 13.53
CA THR A 85 -27.42 23.71 13.91
C THR A 85 -26.67 24.74 14.73
N ASP A 86 -26.76 26.02 14.33
CA ASP A 86 -26.13 27.14 15.03
C ASP A 86 -26.82 27.49 16.35
N GLN A 87 -28.15 27.44 16.39
CA GLN A 87 -28.97 27.94 17.49
C GLN A 87 -29.98 26.86 17.94
N PRO A 88 -29.50 25.77 18.58
CA PRO A 88 -30.36 24.65 18.96
C PRO A 88 -31.41 25.02 20.00
N GLU A 89 -31.21 26.13 20.73
CA GLU A 89 -32.09 26.60 21.80
C GLU A 89 -33.36 27.32 21.28
N LEU A 90 -33.43 27.64 19.99
CA LEU A 90 -34.62 28.26 19.42
C LEU A 90 -35.83 27.36 19.61
N SER A 91 -36.97 27.97 19.95
CA SER A 91 -38.19 27.23 20.26
C SER A 91 -38.67 26.36 19.08
N GLU A 92 -38.43 26.86 17.88
CA GLU A 92 -38.71 26.24 16.59
C GLU A 92 -37.76 25.06 16.32
N CYS A 93 -36.47 25.22 16.61
CA CYS A 93 -35.46 24.16 16.49
C CYS A 93 -35.64 23.07 17.56
N CYS A 94 -36.00 23.45 18.79
CA CYS A 94 -36.40 22.54 19.85
C CYS A 94 -37.65 21.73 19.46
N ARG A 95 -38.65 22.37 18.84
CA ARG A 95 -39.85 21.70 18.34
C ARG A 95 -39.51 20.72 17.21
N PHE A 96 -38.60 21.09 16.30
CA PHE A 96 -38.09 20.22 15.25
C PHE A 96 -37.34 19.00 15.82
N ARG A 97 -36.39 19.23 16.73
CA ARG A 97 -35.60 18.17 17.39
C ARG A 97 -36.48 17.19 18.17
N ARG A 98 -37.51 17.69 18.88
CA ARG A 98 -38.47 16.83 19.61
C ARG A 98 -39.29 15.93 18.68
N ARG A 99 -39.60 16.39 17.45
CA ARG A 99 -40.35 15.58 16.47
C ARG A 99 -39.53 14.48 15.83
N LEU A 100 -38.20 14.62 15.78
CA LEU A 100 -37.31 13.62 15.20
C LEU A 100 -37.00 12.42 16.09
N ALA A 101 -37.40 12.45 17.39
CA ALA A 101 -37.41 11.39 18.43
C ALA A 101 -36.17 10.48 18.62
N VAL A 102 -35.23 10.40 17.68
CA VAL A 102 -34.08 9.49 17.63
C VAL A 102 -32.87 10.28 17.11
N VAL A 103 -31.86 10.49 17.96
CA VAL A 103 -30.67 11.33 17.69
C VAL A 103 -29.96 11.01 16.34
N PRO A 104 -29.80 9.74 15.92
CA PRO A 104 -29.21 9.40 14.63
C PRO A 104 -29.96 9.93 13.41
N ALA A 105 -31.29 10.01 13.46
CA ALA A 105 -32.11 10.52 12.34
C ALA A 105 -31.94 12.04 12.18
N HIS A 106 -31.72 12.75 13.28
CA HIS A 106 -31.46 14.19 13.27
C HIS A 106 -30.10 14.52 12.65
N GLU A 107 -29.04 13.80 13.02
CA GLU A 107 -27.72 13.99 12.40
C GLU A 107 -27.70 13.60 10.91
N GLY A 108 -28.41 12.52 10.53
CA GLY A 108 -28.55 12.08 9.15
C GLY A 108 -29.28 13.08 8.25
N CYS A 109 -30.17 13.90 8.83
CA CYS A 109 -30.89 14.95 8.12
C CYS A 109 -30.06 16.25 7.96
N ILE A 110 -29.24 16.58 8.95
CA ILE A 110 -28.51 17.86 9.00
C ILE A 110 -27.22 17.79 8.19
N LYS A 111 -26.42 16.73 8.36
CA LYS A 111 -25.07 16.63 7.76
C LYS A 111 -25.02 16.74 6.24
N PRO A 112 -25.93 16.14 5.45
CA PRO A 112 -25.84 16.22 3.99
C PRO A 112 -26.43 17.53 3.43
N THR A 113 -27.28 18.22 4.19
CA THR A 113 -28.13 19.30 3.67
C THR A 113 -27.71 20.68 4.16
N ALA A 114 -27.12 20.80 5.36
CA ALA A 114 -26.67 22.07 5.89
C ALA A 114 -25.48 22.66 5.09
N LEU A 115 -25.34 23.98 5.11
CA LEU A 115 -24.14 24.64 4.60
C LEU A 115 -22.94 24.19 5.42
N LYS A 116 -21.81 23.85 4.79
CA LYS A 116 -20.57 23.40 5.48
C LYS A 116 -19.96 24.42 6.46
N LEU A 117 -20.48 25.64 6.48
CA LEU A 117 -20.24 26.65 7.52
C LEU A 117 -21.10 26.31 8.76
N TRP A 118 -20.80 25.21 9.43
CA TRP A 118 -21.66 24.59 10.45
C TRP A 118 -21.76 25.33 11.79
N SER A 119 -21.00 26.41 11.99
CA SER A 119 -20.96 27.07 13.28
C SER A 119 -20.69 28.56 13.17
N THR A 120 -21.71 29.35 13.50
CA THR A 120 -21.59 30.78 13.82
C THR A 120 -20.49 31.02 14.85
N GLN A 121 -20.35 30.12 15.83
CA GLN A 121 -19.32 30.21 16.86
C GLN A 121 -17.90 30.02 16.27
N ALA A 122 -17.72 29.13 15.29
CA ALA A 122 -16.44 28.98 14.61
C ALA A 122 -16.08 30.23 13.80
N VAL A 123 -17.04 30.81 13.08
CA VAL A 123 -16.87 32.06 12.32
C VAL A 123 -16.55 33.22 13.28
N GLN A 124 -17.29 33.37 14.38
CA GLN A 124 -17.04 34.40 15.38
C GLN A 124 -15.70 34.23 16.10
N LYS A 125 -15.31 32.99 16.44
CA LYS A 125 -14.02 32.69 17.07
C LYS A 125 -12.86 33.01 16.13
N PHE A 126 -13.01 32.71 14.83
CA PHE A 126 -12.03 33.11 13.83
C PHE A 126 -11.91 34.63 13.76
N LEU A 127 -13.03 35.35 13.63
CA LEU A 127 -13.04 36.81 13.59
C LEU A 127 -12.40 37.42 14.83
N ALA A 128 -12.79 36.95 16.03
CA ALA A 128 -12.24 37.44 17.28
C ALA A 128 -10.73 37.17 17.40
N THR A 129 -10.28 35.98 16.98
CA THR A 129 -8.85 35.65 16.96
C THR A 129 -8.10 36.58 15.99
N ARG A 130 -8.58 36.76 14.76
CA ARG A 130 -7.92 37.59 13.75
C ARG A 130 -7.91 39.08 14.11
N CYS A 131 -9.02 39.60 14.64
CA CYS A 131 -9.09 41.00 15.05
C CYS A 131 -8.27 41.26 16.33
N SER A 132 -8.16 40.30 17.26
CA SER A 132 -7.38 40.48 18.51
C SER A 132 -5.86 40.51 18.33
N HIS A 133 -5.33 39.90 17.26
CA HIS A 133 -3.88 39.85 17.00
C HIS A 133 -3.29 41.14 16.41
N GLY A 134 -4.04 42.25 16.35
CA GLY A 134 -3.54 43.55 15.87
C GLY A 134 -3.24 43.59 14.37
N LEU A 135 -3.61 42.54 13.62
CA LEU A 135 -3.46 42.46 12.17
C LEU A 135 -4.36 43.46 11.42
N GLY A 136 -5.36 44.06 12.09
CA GLY A 136 -6.17 45.15 11.52
C GLY A 136 -5.34 46.34 11.04
N ASN A 137 -4.18 46.61 11.65
CA ASN A 137 -3.29 47.71 11.26
C ASN A 137 -2.41 47.39 10.05
N THR A 138 -2.34 46.13 9.59
CA THR A 138 -1.55 45.70 8.43
C THR A 138 -2.39 45.44 7.19
N ILE A 139 -3.72 45.55 7.28
CA ILE A 139 -4.62 45.54 6.12
C ILE A 139 -4.41 46.87 5.38
N THR A 140 -3.57 46.84 4.35
CA THR A 140 -3.27 48.00 3.51
C THR A 140 -4.53 48.45 2.76
N SER A 141 -5.20 49.52 3.20
CA SER A 141 -6.15 50.46 2.53
C SER A 141 -7.20 49.94 1.53
N ALA A 142 -7.27 48.65 1.24
CA ALA A 142 -8.06 48.08 0.16
C ALA A 142 -9.43 47.60 0.63
N SER A 143 -9.70 47.34 1.91
CA SER A 143 -11.08 47.18 2.39
C SER A 143 -11.34 47.94 3.69
N THR A 144 -11.83 49.17 3.57
CA THR A 144 -12.23 50.02 4.70
C THR A 144 -13.33 49.37 5.57
N ILE A 145 -14.03 48.38 5.02
CA ILE A 145 -15.11 47.63 5.65
C ILE A 145 -14.58 46.62 6.67
N ALA A 146 -13.54 45.84 6.33
CA ALA A 146 -13.01 44.83 7.25
C ALA A 146 -12.30 45.46 8.47
N ALA A 147 -11.60 46.59 8.26
CA ALA A 147 -10.94 47.32 9.35
C ALA A 147 -11.95 47.93 10.34
N THR A 148 -13.03 48.54 9.85
CA THR A 148 -14.06 49.16 10.71
C THR A 148 -14.91 48.12 11.46
N GLU A 149 -15.09 46.92 10.92
CA GLU A 149 -15.82 45.85 11.60
C GLU A 149 -14.98 45.09 12.64
N CYS A 150 -13.65 45.00 12.46
CA CYS A 150 -12.77 44.47 13.51
C CYS A 150 -12.73 45.35 14.77
N ASP A 151 -12.95 46.66 14.63
CA ASP A 151 -13.05 47.60 15.77
C ASP A 151 -14.28 47.32 16.65
N LEU A 152 -15.28 46.58 16.14
CA LEU A 152 -16.46 46.15 16.89
C LEU A 152 -16.23 44.86 17.69
N CYS A 153 -15.04 44.24 17.60
CA CYS A 153 -14.66 43.10 18.43
C CYS A 153 -14.10 43.58 19.77
N THR A 154 -14.99 43.81 20.74
CA THR A 154 -14.62 44.30 22.07
C THR A 154 -14.01 43.22 22.97
N SER A 155 -14.13 41.93 22.61
CA SER A 155 -13.52 40.81 23.35
C SER A 155 -13.09 39.66 22.42
N PRO A 156 -12.12 38.82 22.84
CA PRO A 156 -11.70 37.63 22.09
C PRO A 156 -12.77 36.54 21.97
N GLU A 157 -13.92 36.71 22.62
CA GLU A 157 -15.05 35.77 22.57
C GLU A 157 -16.27 36.34 21.85
N LEU A 158 -16.32 37.65 21.58
CA LEU A 158 -17.50 38.30 21.02
C LEU A 158 -17.13 39.44 20.06
N CYS A 159 -17.45 39.24 18.78
CA CYS A 159 -17.46 40.30 17.77
C CYS A 159 -18.89 40.79 17.52
N ASP A 160 -19.10 42.11 17.64
CA ASP A 160 -20.37 42.79 17.34
C ASP A 160 -20.44 43.27 15.89
N ALA A 161 -19.75 42.56 14.98
CA ALA A 161 -19.86 42.80 13.55
C ALA A 161 -21.33 42.64 13.11
N SER A 162 -21.79 43.58 12.30
CA SER A 162 -23.17 43.59 11.81
C SER A 162 -23.47 42.39 10.92
N ASP A 163 -22.46 41.85 10.22
CA ASP A 163 -22.59 40.67 9.38
C ASP A 163 -21.32 39.79 9.44
N PRO A 164 -21.20 38.88 10.42
CA PRO A 164 -19.97 38.13 10.64
C PRO A 164 -19.62 37.19 9.46
N LEU A 165 -20.61 36.72 8.71
CA LEU A 165 -20.34 35.88 7.54
C LEU A 165 -19.72 36.71 6.42
N LEU A 166 -20.23 37.91 6.16
CA LEU A 166 -19.69 38.79 5.14
C LEU A 166 -18.26 39.22 5.50
N THR A 167 -18.02 39.64 6.75
CA THR A 167 -16.67 39.97 7.24
C THR A 167 -15.71 38.77 7.10
N TYR A 168 -16.15 37.58 7.49
CA TYR A 168 -15.36 36.35 7.36
C TYR A 168 -15.00 36.03 5.90
N THR A 169 -15.97 36.12 4.99
CA THR A 169 -15.71 35.92 3.56
C THR A 169 -14.74 36.93 3.00
N THR A 170 -14.85 38.21 3.38
CA THR A 170 -13.91 39.24 2.91
C THR A 170 -12.47 38.97 3.36
N LEU A 171 -12.28 38.53 4.61
CA LEU A 171 -10.96 38.20 5.14
C LEU A 171 -10.35 36.96 4.46
N CYS A 172 -11.15 35.92 4.25
CA CYS A 172 -10.68 34.70 3.57
C CYS A 172 -10.49 34.88 2.06
N LEU A 173 -11.18 35.85 1.46
CA LEU A 173 -10.90 36.27 0.08
C LEU A 173 -9.57 37.00 -0.02
N GLU A 174 -9.20 37.84 0.95
CA GLU A 174 -7.91 38.57 0.92
C GLU A 174 -6.71 37.64 1.15
N ASP A 175 -6.85 36.64 2.03
CA ASP A 175 -5.82 35.62 2.30
C ASP A 175 -6.46 34.23 2.47
N SER A 176 -6.64 33.52 1.35
CA SER A 176 -7.19 32.15 1.37
C SER A 176 -6.30 31.13 2.09
N THR A 177 -5.03 31.47 2.35
CA THR A 177 -4.08 30.61 3.08
C THR A 177 -4.06 30.85 4.58
N ALA A 178 -4.84 31.83 5.06
CA ALA A 178 -5.03 32.11 6.47
C ALA A 178 -5.55 30.88 7.22
N ALA A 179 -4.83 30.46 8.26
CA ALA A 179 -5.31 29.44 9.19
C ALA A 179 -6.70 29.83 9.73
N GLY A 180 -7.68 28.95 9.55
CA GLY A 180 -9.10 29.17 9.87
C GLY A 180 -9.99 29.53 8.68
N CYS A 181 -9.45 29.69 7.46
CA CYS A 181 -10.21 29.83 6.21
C CYS A 181 -10.46 28.51 5.49
N GLU A 182 -10.01 27.37 6.04
CA GLU A 182 -10.23 26.04 5.47
C GLU A 182 -11.73 25.70 5.31
N PRO A 183 -12.63 26.00 6.27
CA PRO A 183 -14.07 25.78 6.09
C PRO A 183 -14.68 26.64 4.98
N TRP A 184 -14.16 27.86 4.79
CA TRP A 184 -14.58 28.74 3.68
C TRP A 184 -14.07 28.23 2.33
N ALA A 185 -12.81 27.79 2.26
CA ALA A 185 -12.24 27.18 1.06
C ALA A 185 -12.97 25.88 0.69
N GLU A 186 -13.32 25.05 1.68
CA GLU A 186 -14.11 23.82 1.49
C GLU A 186 -15.53 24.14 1.02
N PHE A 187 -16.17 25.16 1.62
CA PHE A 187 -17.47 25.68 1.16
C PHE A 187 -17.40 26.12 -0.31
N CYS A 188 -16.39 26.91 -0.68
CA CYS A 188 -16.19 27.36 -2.06
C CYS A 188 -15.80 26.23 -3.03
N ALA A 189 -15.12 25.18 -2.56
CA ALA A 189 -14.76 24.02 -3.38
C ALA A 189 -15.93 23.06 -3.62
N HIS A 190 -16.88 22.95 -2.70
CA HIS A 190 -18.03 22.04 -2.80
C HIS A 190 -19.29 22.65 -3.41
N ASP A 191 -19.55 23.94 -3.19
CA ASP A 191 -20.68 24.65 -3.78
C ASP A 191 -20.26 25.67 -4.90
N PRO A 192 -19.22 25.44 -5.74
CA PRO A 192 -18.66 26.46 -6.64
C PRO A 192 -19.63 26.92 -7.73
N GLN A 193 -20.62 26.08 -8.08
CA GLN A 193 -21.67 26.43 -9.04
C GLN A 193 -22.94 26.99 -8.37
N ALA A 194 -23.11 26.84 -7.05
CA ALA A 194 -24.36 27.14 -6.33
C ALA A 194 -24.26 28.35 -5.37
N ALA A 195 -23.10 28.60 -4.75
CA ALA A 195 -22.90 29.64 -3.73
C ALA A 195 -22.60 31.05 -4.25
N ALA A 196 -22.79 31.23 -5.55
CA ALA A 196 -22.63 32.47 -6.29
C ALA A 196 -21.19 33.00 -6.37
N PRO A 197 -20.81 33.55 -7.52
CA PRO A 197 -19.64 34.41 -7.68
C PRO A 197 -19.51 35.53 -6.63
N ALA A 198 -20.57 35.82 -5.86
CA ALA A 198 -20.60 36.87 -4.85
C ALA A 198 -19.80 36.55 -3.57
N LEU A 199 -19.72 35.29 -3.13
CA LEU A 199 -19.07 34.92 -1.86
C LEU A 199 -17.68 34.29 -2.03
N CYS A 200 -17.40 33.70 -3.20
CA CYS A 200 -16.19 32.90 -3.45
C CYS A 200 -15.25 33.49 -4.52
N VAL A 201 -15.58 34.62 -5.15
CA VAL A 201 -14.71 35.23 -6.19
C VAL A 201 -13.95 36.42 -5.62
N HIS A 202 -12.63 36.39 -5.82
CA HIS A 202 -11.71 37.47 -5.47
C HIS A 202 -12.17 38.82 -6.06
N PRO A 203 -12.19 39.93 -5.28
CA PRO A 203 -12.46 41.27 -5.80
C PRO A 203 -11.42 41.77 -6.84
N GLY A 204 -10.35 41.00 -7.07
CA GLY A 204 -9.33 41.25 -8.09
C GLY A 204 -9.79 40.99 -9.54
N GLY A 205 -10.94 40.32 -9.73
CA GLY A 205 -11.70 40.43 -10.98
C GLY A 205 -12.61 41.65 -10.87
N SER A 206 -12.42 42.66 -11.74
CA SER A 206 -12.98 44.02 -11.67
C SER A 206 -14.52 44.20 -11.67
N ALA A 207 -15.31 43.28 -11.12
CA ALA A 207 -16.76 43.26 -11.24
C ALA A 207 -17.55 43.81 -10.04
N LEU A 208 -16.94 44.11 -8.87
CA LEU A 208 -17.74 44.48 -7.68
C LEU A 208 -17.50 45.89 -7.10
N ARG A 209 -16.77 46.79 -7.78
CA ARG A 209 -16.56 48.17 -7.29
C ARG A 209 -17.33 49.27 -7.99
N THR A 210 -18.21 48.93 -8.92
CA THR A 210 -18.81 49.97 -9.75
C THR A 210 -20.31 49.79 -9.90
N ALA A 211 -21.03 50.04 -8.81
CA ALA A 211 -22.42 50.49 -8.88
C ALA A 211 -22.55 51.95 -9.40
N VAL A 212 -21.44 52.62 -9.76
CA VAL A 212 -21.45 53.94 -10.42
C VAL A 212 -20.31 53.99 -11.45
N GLY A 213 -20.59 53.64 -12.71
CA GLY A 213 -19.63 53.78 -13.82
C GLY A 213 -19.50 52.55 -14.71
N LEU A 214 -20.33 52.49 -15.75
CA LEU A 214 -20.17 51.60 -16.91
C LEU A 214 -18.79 51.84 -17.55
N GLN A 215 -17.79 51.00 -17.26
CA GLN A 215 -16.65 50.82 -18.15
C GLN A 215 -16.87 49.54 -18.97
N SER A 216 -17.08 49.76 -20.26
CA SER A 216 -17.14 48.74 -21.29
C SER A 216 -15.85 47.91 -21.26
N TYR A 217 -15.96 46.62 -20.95
CA TYR A 217 -14.96 45.67 -21.40
C TYR A 217 -14.84 45.81 -22.92
N PRO A 218 -13.62 45.86 -23.49
CA PRO A 218 -13.48 45.80 -24.93
C PRO A 218 -14.21 44.54 -25.41
N PRO A 219 -15.04 44.64 -26.46
CA PRO A 219 -15.77 43.49 -26.97
C PRO A 219 -14.76 42.37 -27.21
N PRO A 220 -15.08 41.10 -26.87
CA PRO A 220 -14.21 39.99 -27.19
C PRO A 220 -13.84 40.10 -28.68
N PRO A 221 -12.56 39.89 -29.04
CA PRO A 221 -12.15 39.99 -30.44
C PRO A 221 -13.12 39.16 -31.28
N PRO A 222 -13.60 39.70 -32.43
CA PRO A 222 -14.60 39.04 -33.23
C PRO A 222 -14.14 37.61 -33.53
N ALA A 223 -15.03 36.64 -33.27
CA ALA A 223 -14.73 35.24 -33.51
C ALA A 223 -14.29 35.06 -34.96
N ASP A 224 -13.19 34.33 -35.16
CA ASP A 224 -12.63 34.07 -36.48
C ASP A 224 -13.71 33.52 -37.42
N PRO A 225 -13.84 34.03 -38.66
CA PRO A 225 -14.87 33.58 -39.60
C PRO A 225 -14.87 32.06 -39.81
N CYS A 226 -13.71 31.41 -39.68
CA CYS A 226 -13.62 29.95 -39.82
C CYS A 226 -14.14 29.17 -38.60
N ILE A 227 -14.17 29.77 -37.41
CA ILE A 227 -14.83 29.17 -36.25
C ILE A 227 -16.34 29.22 -36.45
N LEU A 228 -16.88 30.35 -36.93
CA LEU A 228 -18.31 30.53 -37.17
C LEU A 228 -18.83 29.67 -38.34
N ASN A 229 -18.04 29.57 -39.42
CA ASN A 229 -18.40 28.83 -40.62
C ASN A 229 -17.26 27.95 -41.17
N SER A 230 -16.99 26.84 -40.48
CA SER A 230 -15.96 25.88 -40.85
C SER A 230 -16.20 25.09 -42.16
N THR A 231 -17.35 25.27 -42.81
CA THR A 231 -17.65 24.64 -44.11
C THR A 231 -17.20 25.48 -45.31
N ASP A 232 -16.78 26.73 -45.08
CA ASP A 232 -16.29 27.60 -46.14
C ASP A 232 -14.94 27.05 -46.69
N PRO A 233 -14.80 26.83 -48.01
CA PRO A 233 -13.57 26.31 -48.62
C PRO A 233 -12.30 27.10 -48.27
N SER A 234 -12.42 28.39 -47.95
CA SER A 234 -11.30 29.23 -47.50
C SER A 234 -10.71 28.78 -46.16
N CYS A 235 -11.48 28.06 -45.34
CA CYS A 235 -11.07 27.57 -44.04
C CYS A 235 -10.27 26.28 -44.09
N LYS A 236 -10.01 25.71 -45.28
CA LYS A 236 -9.29 24.45 -45.40
C LYS A 236 -7.92 24.46 -44.71
N SER A 237 -7.17 25.55 -44.87
CA SER A 237 -5.85 25.74 -44.27
C SER A 237 -5.88 26.46 -42.93
N TYR A 238 -7.06 26.70 -42.36
CA TYR A 238 -7.19 27.36 -41.07
C TYR A 238 -6.56 26.48 -39.97
N LYS A 239 -5.81 27.13 -39.07
CA LYS A 239 -5.26 26.50 -37.87
C LYS A 239 -5.77 27.22 -36.65
N TYR A 240 -6.39 26.48 -35.75
CA TYR A 240 -6.82 26.99 -34.47
C TYR A 240 -5.59 27.37 -33.63
N PRO A 241 -5.49 28.61 -33.11
CA PRO A 241 -4.30 29.04 -32.39
C PRO A 241 -4.03 28.21 -31.13
N ASP A 242 -2.79 27.78 -30.92
CA ASP A 242 -2.38 27.00 -29.75
C ASP A 242 -2.70 27.71 -28.43
N SER A 243 -2.56 29.03 -28.37
CA SER A 243 -2.91 29.84 -27.20
C SER A 243 -4.40 29.79 -26.88
N ALA A 244 -5.26 29.79 -27.89
CA ALA A 244 -6.70 29.64 -27.73
C ALA A 244 -7.06 28.20 -27.31
N ALA A 245 -6.38 27.20 -27.88
CA ALA A 245 -6.54 25.80 -27.46
C ALA A 245 -6.16 25.60 -25.99
N LEU A 246 -5.03 26.14 -25.55
CA LEU A 246 -4.58 26.10 -24.15
C LEU A 246 -5.55 26.82 -23.21
N ALA A 247 -6.10 27.97 -23.60
CA ALA A 247 -7.11 28.67 -22.80
C ALA A 247 -8.39 27.84 -22.62
N ASN A 248 -8.83 27.16 -23.67
CA ASN A 248 -9.98 26.24 -23.60
C ASN A 248 -9.68 25.01 -22.75
N ILE A 249 -8.50 24.39 -22.91
CA ILE A 249 -8.04 23.28 -22.07
C ILE A 249 -8.05 23.68 -20.60
N ASN A 250 -7.50 24.85 -20.26
CA ASN A 250 -7.49 25.34 -18.88
C ASN A 250 -8.90 25.56 -18.35
N THR A 251 -9.80 26.10 -19.17
CA THR A 251 -11.22 26.27 -18.79
C THR A 251 -11.88 24.92 -18.48
N LEU A 252 -11.64 23.91 -19.32
CA LEU A 252 -12.17 22.56 -19.17
C LEU A 252 -11.60 21.87 -17.92
N CYS A 253 -10.28 21.84 -17.78
CA CYS A 253 -9.60 21.15 -16.69
C CYS A 253 -9.75 21.85 -15.33
N ASN A 254 -9.99 23.17 -15.29
CA ASN A 254 -10.37 23.84 -14.04
C ASN A 254 -11.82 23.52 -13.64
N SER A 255 -12.69 23.23 -14.60
CA SER A 255 -14.09 22.89 -14.33
C SER A 255 -14.25 21.43 -13.91
N MET A 256 -13.47 20.52 -14.51
CA MET A 256 -13.42 19.10 -14.17
C MET A 256 -11.99 18.56 -14.28
N PRO A 257 -11.21 18.57 -13.19
CA PRO A 257 -9.80 18.18 -13.22
C PRO A 257 -9.60 16.68 -13.48
N ASP A 258 -10.59 15.84 -13.17
CA ASP A 258 -10.48 14.37 -13.20
C ASP A 258 -10.74 13.75 -14.58
N MET A 259 -10.84 14.56 -15.64
CA MET A 259 -11.04 14.02 -16.98
C MET A 259 -9.78 13.27 -17.46
N PRO A 260 -9.91 12.10 -18.12
CA PRO A 260 -8.76 11.42 -18.74
C PRO A 260 -7.94 12.33 -19.66
N GLY A 261 -8.58 13.21 -20.43
CA GLY A 261 -7.89 14.22 -21.24
C GLY A 261 -7.07 15.24 -20.43
N CYS A 262 -7.50 15.57 -19.20
CA CYS A 262 -6.76 16.46 -18.30
C CYS A 262 -5.57 15.75 -17.66
N ALA A 263 -5.67 14.45 -17.38
CA ALA A 263 -4.51 13.64 -17.00
C ALA A 263 -3.46 13.61 -18.13
N ILE A 264 -3.90 13.45 -19.39
CA ILE A 264 -3.01 13.53 -20.57
C ILE A 264 -2.34 14.90 -20.69
N ALA A 265 -3.12 15.99 -20.56
CA ALA A 265 -2.58 17.34 -20.61
C ALA A 265 -1.56 17.62 -19.50
N ARG A 266 -1.82 17.15 -18.27
CA ARG A 266 -0.88 17.26 -17.14
C ARG A 266 0.41 16.49 -17.39
N ALA A 267 0.34 15.25 -17.89
CA ALA A 267 1.51 14.45 -18.21
C ALA A 267 2.39 15.11 -19.29
N CYS A 268 1.75 15.68 -20.32
CA CYS A 268 2.44 16.47 -21.36
C CYS A 268 3.14 17.73 -20.81
N ALA A 269 2.58 18.34 -19.75
CA ALA A 269 3.18 19.50 -19.11
C ALA A 269 4.33 19.13 -18.16
N SER A 270 4.25 17.98 -17.48
CA SER A 270 5.26 17.55 -16.49
C SER A 270 6.50 16.91 -17.10
N ASP A 271 6.33 15.98 -18.05
CA ASP A 271 7.44 15.23 -18.65
C ASP A 271 7.07 14.71 -20.04
N ARG A 272 7.54 15.43 -21.07
CA ARG A 272 7.29 15.12 -22.48
C ARG A 272 7.86 13.77 -22.95
N ARG A 273 8.68 13.08 -22.14
CA ARG A 273 9.18 11.75 -22.52
C ARG A 273 8.13 10.65 -22.31
N ARG A 274 7.11 10.91 -21.49
CA ARG A 274 6.11 9.89 -21.09
C ARG A 274 4.88 9.85 -22.01
N VAL A 275 4.65 10.92 -22.75
CA VAL A 275 3.59 11.03 -23.76
C VAL A 275 4.20 11.64 -25.01
N SER A 276 3.99 11.01 -26.16
CA SER A 276 4.53 11.42 -27.45
C SER A 276 4.11 12.84 -27.83
N ASP A 277 5.04 13.60 -28.43
CA ASP A 277 4.81 14.98 -28.90
C ASP A 277 3.60 15.11 -29.84
N LYS A 278 3.23 14.02 -30.54
CA LYS A 278 2.03 14.00 -31.41
C LYS A 278 0.73 14.17 -30.63
N TYR A 279 0.66 13.67 -29.39
CA TYR A 279 -0.51 13.78 -28.51
C TYR A 279 -0.46 15.00 -27.60
N CYS A 280 0.73 15.56 -27.37
CA CYS A 280 0.91 16.78 -26.57
C CYS A 280 0.65 18.09 -27.31
N ARG A 281 0.15 18.04 -28.56
CA ARG A 281 -0.27 19.24 -29.28
C ARG A 281 -1.54 19.82 -28.64
N PRO A 282 -1.63 21.13 -28.39
CA PRO A 282 -2.79 21.74 -27.75
C PRO A 282 -4.12 21.41 -28.45
N PHE A 283 -4.13 21.36 -29.78
CA PHE A 283 -5.35 21.03 -30.51
C PHE A 283 -5.79 19.56 -30.32
N VAL A 284 -4.86 18.61 -30.27
CA VAL A 284 -5.15 17.19 -30.01
C VAL A 284 -5.67 16.97 -28.59
N LEU A 285 -5.09 17.67 -27.60
CA LEU A 285 -5.55 17.63 -26.21
C LEU A 285 -6.97 18.22 -26.09
N LEU A 286 -7.23 19.36 -26.74
CA LEU A 286 -8.57 19.95 -26.79
C LEU A 286 -9.58 19.02 -27.48
N ALA A 287 -9.20 18.41 -28.60
CA ALA A 287 -10.03 17.43 -29.30
C ALA A 287 -10.38 16.25 -28.41
N THR A 288 -9.41 15.74 -27.63
CA THR A 288 -9.61 14.62 -26.70
C THR A 288 -10.58 14.97 -25.58
N LEU A 289 -10.44 16.15 -24.97
CA LEU A 289 -11.35 16.64 -23.93
C LEU A 289 -12.78 16.85 -24.47
N CYS A 290 -12.89 17.46 -25.65
CA CYS A 290 -14.19 17.74 -26.26
C CYS A 290 -14.85 16.51 -26.88
N HIS A 291 -14.09 15.46 -27.17
CA HIS A 291 -14.64 14.15 -27.52
C HIS A 291 -15.32 13.47 -26.31
N ASP A 292 -14.73 13.60 -25.12
CA ASP A 292 -15.29 13.09 -23.87
C ASP A 292 -16.57 13.85 -23.47
N MET A 293 -16.50 15.19 -23.39
CA MET A 293 -17.64 16.02 -22.99
C MET A 293 -17.88 17.21 -23.93
N PRO A 294 -18.57 16.99 -25.07
CA PRO A 294 -18.76 18.00 -26.12
C PRO A 294 -19.67 19.18 -25.74
N GLY A 295 -20.37 19.10 -24.59
CA GLY A 295 -21.27 20.16 -24.10
C GLY A 295 -20.64 21.13 -23.10
N MET A 296 -19.36 20.92 -22.76
CA MET A 296 -18.65 21.72 -21.77
C MET A 296 -18.22 23.10 -22.29
N ARG A 297 -18.23 24.10 -21.40
CA ARG A 297 -17.68 25.43 -21.71
C ARG A 297 -16.18 25.30 -22.03
N GLY A 298 -15.77 25.83 -23.17
CA GLY A 298 -14.42 25.65 -23.73
C GLY A 298 -14.39 24.71 -24.94
N CYS A 299 -15.43 23.90 -25.16
CA CYS A 299 -15.57 23.08 -26.35
C CYS A 299 -16.35 23.75 -27.50
N ASP A 300 -16.95 24.92 -27.26
CA ASP A 300 -17.81 25.60 -28.25
C ASP A 300 -17.07 25.90 -29.55
N SER A 301 -15.87 26.46 -29.46
CA SER A 301 -15.04 26.78 -30.63
C SER A 301 -14.62 25.51 -31.38
N TYR A 302 -14.17 24.48 -30.66
CA TYR A 302 -13.78 23.21 -31.27
C TYR A 302 -14.96 22.52 -31.97
N LYS A 303 -16.13 22.51 -31.34
CA LYS A 303 -17.35 21.89 -31.88
C LYS A 303 -17.84 22.61 -33.14
N GLN A 304 -17.77 23.94 -33.19
CA GLN A 304 -18.12 24.69 -34.39
C GLN A 304 -17.07 24.47 -35.50
N LEU A 305 -15.80 24.46 -35.14
CA LEU A 305 -14.69 24.29 -36.07
C LEU A 305 -14.63 22.88 -36.67
N CYS A 306 -14.85 21.84 -35.88
CA CYS A 306 -14.74 20.43 -36.27
C CYS A 306 -16.10 19.72 -36.36
N LYS A 307 -17.17 20.46 -36.69
CA LYS A 307 -18.47 19.85 -36.98
C LYS A 307 -18.42 18.95 -38.22
N MET A 308 -19.37 18.03 -38.34
CA MET A 308 -19.53 17.21 -39.53
C MET A 308 -19.65 18.09 -40.78
N GLY A 309 -18.80 17.83 -41.79
CA GLY A 309 -18.72 18.64 -43.02
C GLY A 309 -17.73 19.80 -42.98
N SER A 310 -17.05 20.05 -41.85
CA SER A 310 -15.94 21.01 -41.78
C SER A 310 -14.87 20.68 -42.81
N VAL A 311 -14.34 21.71 -43.48
CA VAL A 311 -13.24 21.57 -44.44
C VAL A 311 -11.86 21.79 -43.80
N VAL A 312 -11.81 22.16 -42.51
CA VAL A 312 -10.59 22.49 -41.78
C VAL A 312 -9.71 21.24 -41.64
N GLU A 313 -8.56 21.23 -42.32
CA GLU A 313 -7.67 20.07 -42.39
C GLU A 313 -7.14 19.64 -41.00
N GLN A 314 -6.93 20.60 -40.10
CA GLN A 314 -6.50 20.34 -38.73
C GLN A 314 -7.44 19.40 -37.97
N CYS A 315 -8.76 19.47 -38.20
CA CYS A 315 -9.74 18.60 -37.55
C CYS A 315 -9.60 17.12 -37.94
N VAL A 316 -9.03 16.84 -39.12
CA VAL A 316 -8.81 15.48 -39.63
C VAL A 316 -7.43 14.96 -39.21
N VAL A 317 -6.41 15.82 -39.31
CA VAL A 317 -5.02 15.45 -39.03
C VAL A 317 -4.73 15.38 -37.53
N GLU A 318 -5.32 16.28 -36.74
CA GLU A 318 -5.09 16.44 -35.30
C GLU A 318 -6.35 16.07 -34.51
N GLY A 319 -6.87 14.86 -34.76
CA GLY A 319 -8.01 14.30 -34.05
C GLY A 319 -7.73 13.96 -32.58
N PRO A 320 -8.76 13.53 -31.81
CA PRO A 320 -8.60 13.10 -30.43
C PRO A 320 -7.66 11.89 -30.31
N VAL A 321 -7.06 11.69 -29.14
CA VAL A 321 -6.24 10.52 -28.85
C VAL A 321 -7.06 9.25 -29.10
N PRO A 322 -6.60 8.32 -29.96
CA PRO A 322 -7.40 7.16 -30.37
C PRO A 322 -7.86 6.32 -29.19
N ARG A 323 -9.18 6.06 -29.14
CA ARG A 323 -9.85 5.22 -28.12
C ARG A 323 -9.58 5.63 -26.67
N ALA A 324 -9.15 6.86 -26.39
CA ALA A 324 -9.04 7.36 -25.02
C ALA A 324 -10.39 7.18 -24.28
N PRO A 325 -10.40 6.58 -23.08
CA PRO A 325 -11.65 6.36 -22.37
C PRO A 325 -12.28 7.70 -21.98
N THR A 326 -13.60 7.79 -22.12
CA THR A 326 -14.37 8.92 -21.57
C THR A 326 -14.31 8.92 -20.05
N THR A 327 -14.54 10.07 -19.40
CA THR A 327 -14.59 10.17 -17.93
C THR A 327 -15.57 9.17 -17.33
N SER A 328 -16.75 9.00 -17.96
CA SER A 328 -17.76 8.04 -17.53
C SER A 328 -17.29 6.59 -17.68
N GLN A 329 -16.64 6.24 -18.79
CA GLN A 329 -16.10 4.89 -19.01
C GLN A 329 -14.97 4.57 -18.02
N ALA A 330 -14.03 5.51 -17.83
CA ALA A 330 -12.92 5.34 -16.90
C ALA A 330 -13.41 5.16 -15.46
N ARG A 331 -14.28 6.05 -14.97
CA ARG A 331 -14.87 5.94 -13.62
C ARG A 331 -15.66 4.64 -13.44
N LYS A 332 -16.48 4.25 -14.42
CA LYS A 332 -17.24 2.99 -14.35
C LYS A 332 -16.31 1.77 -14.30
N ALA A 333 -15.24 1.77 -15.09
CA ALA A 333 -14.26 0.68 -15.09
C ALA A 333 -13.52 0.58 -13.75
N VAL A 334 -13.07 1.72 -13.20
CA VAL A 334 -12.43 1.78 -11.87
C VAL A 334 -13.39 1.31 -10.78
N PHE A 335 -14.58 1.88 -10.68
CA PHE A 335 -15.52 1.51 -9.61
C PHE A 335 -16.01 0.06 -9.72
N GLY A 336 -16.20 -0.45 -10.94
CA GLY A 336 -16.51 -1.86 -11.16
C GLY A 336 -15.38 -2.77 -10.66
N ALA A 337 -14.13 -2.47 -11.03
CA ALA A 337 -12.98 -3.25 -10.61
C ALA A 337 -12.75 -3.18 -9.09
N CYS A 338 -12.90 -2.00 -8.49
CA CYS A 338 -12.70 -1.77 -7.07
C CYS A 338 -13.82 -2.36 -6.19
N ALA A 339 -15.03 -2.51 -6.71
CA ALA A 339 -16.12 -3.19 -6.01
C ALA A 339 -15.88 -4.70 -5.92
N ASP A 340 -15.27 -5.30 -6.93
CA ASP A 340 -14.98 -6.74 -6.96
C ASP A 340 -13.80 -7.10 -6.03
N HIS A 341 -12.70 -6.34 -6.09
CA HIS A 341 -11.50 -6.59 -5.29
C HIS A 341 -10.78 -5.29 -4.89
N PRO A 342 -10.34 -5.16 -3.63
CA PRO A 342 -9.48 -4.04 -3.22
C PRO A 342 -8.08 -4.20 -3.87
N MET A 343 -7.71 -3.20 -4.67
CA MET A 343 -6.43 -3.12 -5.38
C MET A 343 -5.71 -1.82 -5.05
N SER A 344 -4.41 -1.76 -5.36
CA SER A 344 -3.59 -0.57 -5.13
C SER A 344 -4.13 0.66 -5.86
N GLY A 345 -4.57 0.50 -7.12
CA GLY A 345 -5.18 1.57 -7.91
C GLY A 345 -6.51 2.09 -7.36
N CYS A 346 -7.15 1.36 -6.45
CA CYS A 346 -8.39 1.78 -5.77
C CYS A 346 -8.13 2.68 -4.56
N ALA A 347 -6.90 2.74 -4.04
CA ALA A 347 -6.60 3.47 -2.80
C ALA A 347 -6.88 4.98 -2.90
N ASN A 348 -6.80 5.54 -4.11
CA ASN A 348 -7.05 6.96 -4.36
C ASN A 348 -8.50 7.26 -4.74
N CYS A 349 -9.37 6.24 -4.83
CA CYS A 349 -10.76 6.40 -5.25
C CYS A 349 -11.72 5.98 -4.14
N THR A 350 -12.74 6.79 -3.92
CA THR A 350 -13.87 6.49 -3.04
C THR A 350 -15.03 5.91 -3.86
N SER A 351 -16.14 5.54 -3.21
CA SER A 351 -17.32 5.04 -3.93
C SER A 351 -17.99 6.07 -4.83
N MET A 352 -17.72 7.37 -4.66
CA MET A 352 -18.34 8.45 -5.43
C MET A 352 -17.33 9.31 -6.20
N ASP A 353 -16.07 9.32 -5.79
CA ASP A 353 -15.06 10.23 -6.32
C ASP A 353 -13.73 9.52 -6.62
N CYS A 354 -13.09 9.91 -7.72
CA CYS A 354 -11.86 9.32 -8.20
C CYS A 354 -11.09 10.41 -8.95
N PRO A 355 -10.11 11.08 -8.29
CA PRO A 355 -9.45 12.28 -8.83
C PRO A 355 -8.66 12.05 -10.11
N ASP A 356 -8.19 10.82 -10.34
CA ASP A 356 -7.50 10.46 -11.59
C ASP A 356 -7.95 9.08 -12.06
N PRO A 357 -9.14 8.99 -12.69
CA PRO A 357 -9.70 7.71 -13.07
C PRO A 357 -8.86 7.02 -14.16
N LEU A 358 -8.09 7.77 -14.96
CA LEU A 358 -7.20 7.17 -15.96
C LEU A 358 -5.98 6.53 -15.30
N ALA A 359 -5.33 7.22 -14.35
CA ALA A 359 -4.19 6.66 -13.61
C ALA A 359 -4.61 5.46 -12.73
N SER A 360 -5.75 5.56 -12.03
CA SER A 360 -6.30 4.46 -11.24
C SER A 360 -6.67 3.26 -12.12
N LEU A 361 -7.28 3.49 -13.29
CA LEU A 361 -7.57 2.42 -14.24
C LEU A 361 -6.29 1.75 -14.76
N ALA A 362 -5.27 2.54 -15.10
CA ALA A 362 -3.98 2.02 -15.53
C ALA A 362 -3.34 1.14 -14.46
N ALA A 363 -3.32 1.60 -13.20
CA ALA A 363 -2.78 0.83 -12.08
C ALA A 363 -3.52 -0.49 -11.85
N ILE A 364 -4.86 -0.47 -11.90
CA ILE A 364 -5.71 -1.67 -11.79
C ILE A 364 -5.40 -2.65 -12.92
N CYS A 365 -5.30 -2.15 -14.15
CA CYS A 365 -5.09 -3.00 -15.32
C CYS A 365 -3.68 -3.56 -15.42
N HIS A 366 -2.66 -2.85 -14.94
CA HIS A 366 -1.32 -3.42 -14.79
C HIS A 366 -1.27 -4.49 -13.69
N GLU A 367 -2.03 -4.31 -12.60
CA GLU A 367 -2.10 -5.29 -11.53
C GLU A 367 -2.81 -6.58 -12.00
N MET A 368 -3.93 -6.43 -12.74
CA MET A 368 -4.75 -7.52 -13.27
C MET A 368 -5.20 -7.25 -14.74
N PRO A 369 -4.36 -7.59 -15.74
CA PRO A 369 -4.61 -7.23 -17.15
C PRO A 369 -5.83 -7.90 -17.77
N ASP A 370 -6.21 -9.08 -17.26
CA ASP A 370 -7.29 -9.91 -17.82
C ASP A 370 -8.69 -9.54 -17.29
N MET A 371 -8.82 -8.46 -16.51
CA MET A 371 -10.13 -8.01 -16.03
C MET A 371 -10.99 -7.48 -17.18
N ALA A 372 -12.29 -7.79 -17.16
CA ALA A 372 -13.23 -7.26 -18.14
C ALA A 372 -13.26 -5.72 -18.18
N ALA A 373 -13.04 -5.06 -17.04
CA ALA A 373 -12.93 -3.60 -16.93
C ALA A 373 -11.74 -3.03 -17.72
N CYS A 374 -10.69 -3.82 -17.96
CA CYS A 374 -9.45 -3.41 -18.61
C CYS A 374 -9.47 -3.51 -20.14
N ALA A 375 -10.49 -4.13 -20.73
CA ALA A 375 -10.60 -4.26 -22.17
C ALA A 375 -10.60 -2.89 -22.89
N GLY A 376 -11.28 -1.89 -22.33
CA GLY A 376 -11.29 -0.53 -22.87
C GLY A 376 -9.94 0.19 -22.71
N PHE A 377 -9.25 -0.05 -21.61
CA PHE A 377 -7.93 0.51 -21.34
C PHE A 377 -6.85 -0.04 -22.29
N TRP A 378 -6.81 -1.36 -22.50
CA TRP A 378 -5.86 -1.96 -23.43
C TRP A 378 -6.13 -1.59 -24.88
N ALA A 379 -7.41 -1.44 -25.24
CA ALA A 379 -7.81 -0.89 -26.53
C ALA A 379 -7.30 0.54 -26.75
N PHE A 380 -7.28 1.38 -25.70
CA PHE A 380 -6.65 2.70 -25.72
C PHE A 380 -5.13 2.58 -25.94
N CYS A 381 -4.45 1.75 -25.16
CA CYS A 381 -3.00 1.56 -25.27
C CYS A 381 -2.56 1.04 -26.66
N GLU A 382 -3.32 0.10 -27.24
CA GLU A 382 -3.07 -0.44 -28.56
C GLU A 382 -3.28 0.62 -29.66
N ALA A 383 -4.40 1.36 -29.60
CA ALA A 383 -4.75 2.34 -30.62
C ALA A 383 -3.89 3.62 -30.57
N ALA A 384 -3.50 4.06 -29.37
CA ALA A 384 -2.61 5.21 -29.21
C ALA A 384 -1.14 4.84 -29.50
N GLY A 385 -0.79 3.55 -29.34
CA GLY A 385 0.59 3.07 -29.37
C GLY A 385 1.18 3.10 -27.96
N GLN A 386 1.55 1.94 -27.42
CA GLN A 386 2.00 1.78 -26.03
C GLN A 386 3.17 2.72 -25.66
N GLN A 387 4.10 2.94 -26.59
CA GLN A 387 5.25 3.84 -26.38
C GLN A 387 4.84 5.32 -26.41
N ASP A 388 3.78 5.66 -27.12
CA ASP A 388 3.33 7.05 -27.25
C ASP A 388 2.51 7.53 -26.05
N VAL A 389 2.01 6.60 -25.23
CA VAL A 389 1.28 6.85 -23.97
C VAL A 389 1.89 6.02 -22.84
N ALA A 390 3.23 5.95 -22.82
CA ALA A 390 4.00 5.13 -21.88
C ALA A 390 3.64 5.41 -20.42
N GLU A 391 3.27 6.65 -20.05
CA GLU A 391 2.88 6.97 -18.67
C GLU A 391 1.84 6.03 -18.08
N TRP A 392 0.86 5.61 -18.88
CA TRP A 392 -0.17 4.67 -18.47
C TRP A 392 0.05 3.28 -19.05
N CYS A 393 0.62 3.15 -20.24
CA CYS A 393 0.63 1.90 -20.99
C CYS A 393 1.95 1.14 -20.95
N SER A 394 3.05 1.74 -20.47
CA SER A 394 4.28 0.98 -20.29
C SER A 394 4.10 0.00 -19.14
N GLU A 395 4.50 -1.26 -19.38
CA GLU A 395 4.81 -2.18 -18.29
C GLU A 395 6.11 -1.68 -17.63
N ASP A 396 6.02 -0.59 -16.88
CA ASP A 396 7.10 -0.21 -15.97
C ASP A 396 7.13 -1.30 -14.89
N ASP A 397 7.92 -2.35 -15.12
CA ASP A 397 8.10 -3.51 -14.24
C ASP A 397 8.43 -3.14 -12.78
N ASP A 398 8.79 -1.88 -12.53
CA ASP A 398 9.14 -1.35 -11.22
C ASP A 398 8.00 -0.59 -10.52
N LYS A 399 6.98 -0.09 -11.25
CA LYS A 399 5.91 0.74 -10.64
C LYS A 399 4.81 -0.09 -9.97
N TYR A 400 4.60 -1.34 -10.37
CA TYR A 400 3.42 -2.12 -9.98
C TYR A 400 3.75 -3.47 -9.37
N LEU A 401 4.79 -3.55 -8.54
CA LEU A 401 4.95 -4.71 -7.67
C LEU A 401 3.81 -4.71 -6.65
N PRO A 402 2.92 -5.72 -6.66
CA PRO A 402 1.79 -5.76 -5.74
C PRO A 402 2.32 -5.66 -4.31
N ALA A 403 1.71 -4.77 -3.52
CA ALA A 403 2.09 -4.60 -2.12
C ALA A 403 1.91 -5.95 -1.40
N MET A 404 2.99 -6.49 -0.83
CA MET A 404 2.94 -7.76 -0.11
C MET A 404 1.96 -7.64 1.06
N LEU A 405 0.92 -8.48 1.03
CA LEU A 405 -0.06 -8.55 2.10
C LEU A 405 0.57 -9.25 3.32
N MET A 406 0.71 -8.53 4.43
CA MET A 406 1.30 -9.06 5.68
C MET A 406 0.34 -9.95 6.49
N TYR A 407 -0.61 -10.61 5.83
CA TYR A 407 -1.55 -11.55 6.45
C TYR A 407 -1.85 -12.72 5.53
N PHE A 408 -2.23 -13.86 6.12
CA PHE A 408 -2.53 -15.06 5.36
C PHE A 408 -3.69 -14.86 4.40
N HIS A 409 -3.44 -15.11 3.11
CA HIS A 409 -4.42 -14.90 2.05
C HIS A 409 -4.38 -16.04 1.02
N GLN A 410 -5.40 -16.09 0.17
CA GLN A 410 -5.63 -17.17 -0.79
C GLN A 410 -5.73 -16.63 -2.23
N ARG A 411 -4.77 -15.79 -2.64
CA ARG A 411 -4.68 -15.26 -4.01
C ARG A 411 -3.90 -16.24 -4.89
N THR A 412 -4.24 -16.34 -6.17
CA THR A 412 -3.51 -17.21 -7.11
C THR A 412 -2.35 -16.50 -7.80
N GLN A 413 -2.30 -15.17 -7.76
CA GLN A 413 -1.34 -14.34 -8.47
C GLN A 413 -0.36 -13.68 -7.48
N GLU A 414 0.61 -14.45 -7.00
CA GLU A 414 1.65 -13.97 -6.09
C GLU A 414 3.03 -14.11 -6.73
N LEU A 415 3.94 -13.21 -6.41
CA LEU A 415 5.32 -13.24 -6.90
C LEU A 415 6.11 -14.32 -6.14
N LEU A 416 6.74 -15.27 -6.84
CA LEU A 416 7.52 -16.34 -6.22
C LEU A 416 9.02 -16.17 -6.51
N LEU A 417 9.80 -15.70 -5.54
CA LEU A 417 11.27 -15.50 -5.59
C LEU A 417 11.77 -14.48 -6.64
N TRP A 418 11.26 -14.54 -7.87
CA TRP A 418 11.65 -13.74 -9.03
C TRP A 418 10.42 -13.13 -9.72
N LYS A 419 10.62 -12.04 -10.48
CA LYS A 419 9.51 -11.33 -11.15
C LYS A 419 8.79 -12.21 -12.19
N GLU A 420 9.54 -13.08 -12.85
CA GLU A 420 9.07 -13.94 -13.94
C GLU A 420 8.26 -15.12 -13.43
N TRP A 421 8.50 -15.56 -12.19
CA TRP A 421 7.77 -16.67 -11.58
C TRP A 421 6.52 -16.17 -10.87
N ARG A 422 5.55 -15.71 -11.67
CA ARG A 422 4.21 -15.29 -11.20
C ARG A 422 3.14 -16.16 -11.86
N PRO A 423 2.49 -17.09 -11.14
CA PRO A 423 1.35 -17.82 -11.69
C PRO A 423 0.19 -16.88 -12.02
N ARG A 424 -0.14 -16.75 -13.30
CA ARG A 424 -1.30 -15.97 -13.80
C ARG A 424 -2.55 -16.83 -13.90
N THR A 425 -2.38 -18.14 -14.11
CA THR A 425 -3.47 -19.10 -14.26
C THR A 425 -3.55 -20.10 -13.11
N LYS A 426 -4.72 -20.71 -12.92
CA LYS A 426 -4.91 -21.77 -11.91
C LYS A 426 -3.95 -22.96 -12.11
N GLY A 427 -3.67 -23.33 -13.37
CA GLY A 427 -2.73 -24.39 -13.69
C GLY A 427 -1.29 -24.05 -13.31
N GLN A 428 -0.86 -22.81 -13.57
CA GLN A 428 0.44 -22.33 -13.13
C GLN A 428 0.54 -22.29 -11.60
N TYR A 429 -0.53 -21.90 -10.90
CA TYR A 429 -0.55 -21.93 -9.43
C TYR A 429 -0.33 -23.34 -8.88
N VAL A 430 -1.05 -24.35 -9.41
CA VAL A 430 -0.85 -25.76 -9.04
C VAL A 430 0.57 -26.23 -9.38
N GLY A 431 1.10 -25.83 -10.54
CA GLY A 431 2.48 -26.11 -10.93
C GLY A 431 3.51 -25.55 -9.94
N SER A 432 3.31 -24.30 -9.48
CA SER A 432 4.14 -23.67 -8.45
C SER A 432 4.05 -24.41 -7.11
N VAL A 433 2.85 -24.81 -6.68
CA VAL A 433 2.66 -25.62 -5.45
C VAL A 433 3.48 -26.91 -5.52
N LEU A 434 3.41 -27.65 -6.64
CA LEU A 434 4.18 -28.89 -6.82
C LEU A 434 5.69 -28.64 -6.82
N ALA A 435 6.14 -27.57 -7.47
CA ALA A 435 7.56 -27.18 -7.48
C ALA A 435 8.08 -26.84 -6.07
N ILE A 436 7.28 -26.14 -5.26
CA ILE A 436 7.63 -25.81 -3.86
C ILE A 436 7.71 -27.07 -3.00
N VAL A 437 6.77 -28.01 -3.14
CA VAL A 437 6.84 -29.31 -2.46
C VAL A 437 8.13 -30.04 -2.85
N ALA A 438 8.44 -30.11 -4.14
CA ALA A 438 9.65 -30.76 -4.63
C ALA A 438 10.92 -30.08 -4.07
N MET A 439 10.92 -28.75 -3.94
CA MET A 439 12.03 -27.99 -3.35
C MET A 439 12.27 -28.38 -1.88
N GLY A 440 11.22 -28.50 -1.06
CA GLY A 440 11.32 -28.97 0.33
C GLY A 440 11.82 -30.42 0.45
N VAL A 441 11.37 -31.31 -0.44
CA VAL A 441 11.85 -32.70 -0.50
C VAL A 441 13.34 -32.76 -0.83
N VAL A 442 13.79 -32.01 -1.84
CA VAL A 442 15.21 -31.94 -2.24
C VAL A 442 16.07 -31.35 -1.13
N ALA A 443 15.63 -30.27 -0.47
CA ALA A 443 16.35 -29.67 0.65
C ALA A 443 16.57 -30.71 1.78
N THR A 444 15.53 -31.46 2.14
CA THR A 444 15.63 -32.53 3.15
C THR A 444 16.55 -33.66 2.70
N GLY A 445 16.46 -34.08 1.44
CA GLY A 445 17.33 -35.10 0.87
C GLY A 445 18.82 -34.71 0.90
N LEU A 446 19.15 -33.46 0.59
CA LEU A 446 20.52 -32.94 0.66
C LEU A 446 21.06 -32.94 2.10
N LYS A 447 20.25 -32.57 3.08
CA LYS A 447 20.61 -32.64 4.51
C LYS A 447 20.92 -34.09 4.93
N THR A 448 20.07 -35.03 4.54
CA THR A 448 20.28 -36.46 4.81
C THR A 448 21.54 -36.99 4.12
N ALA A 449 21.75 -36.64 2.84
CA ALA A 449 22.93 -37.05 2.08
C ALA A 449 24.23 -36.53 2.71
N LYS A 450 24.25 -35.29 3.20
CA LYS A 450 25.37 -34.72 3.97
C LYS A 450 25.67 -35.55 5.23
N GLY A 451 24.63 -35.97 5.95
CA GLY A 451 24.75 -36.85 7.12
C GLY A 451 25.36 -38.21 6.75
N ALA A 452 24.82 -38.86 5.72
CA ALA A 452 25.28 -40.16 5.24
C ALA A 452 26.75 -40.13 4.77
N LEU A 453 27.14 -39.12 3.97
CA LEU A 453 28.52 -38.93 3.52
C LEU A 453 29.47 -38.70 4.70
N THR A 454 29.04 -37.93 5.70
CA THR A 454 29.84 -37.71 6.91
C THR A 454 30.07 -39.00 7.69
N LEU A 455 29.03 -39.82 7.86
CA LEU A 455 29.15 -41.14 8.48
C LEU A 455 30.07 -42.07 7.68
N GLN A 456 29.95 -42.06 6.34
CA GLN A 456 30.77 -42.86 5.46
C GLN A 456 32.26 -42.51 5.56
N TRP A 457 32.61 -41.23 5.48
CA TRP A 457 34.01 -40.81 5.57
C TRP A 457 34.59 -41.06 6.97
N ASN A 458 33.79 -40.90 8.02
CA ASN A 458 34.20 -41.26 9.38
C ASN A 458 34.47 -42.77 9.51
N HIS A 459 33.63 -43.61 8.90
CA HIS A 459 33.83 -45.06 8.87
C HIS A 459 35.09 -45.44 8.08
N GLN A 460 35.32 -44.83 6.92
CA GLN A 460 36.53 -45.08 6.12
C GLN A 460 37.81 -44.68 6.87
N ARG A 461 37.78 -43.59 7.64
CA ARG A 461 38.90 -43.19 8.50
C ARG A 461 39.16 -44.21 9.61
N ALA A 462 38.11 -44.72 10.24
CA ALA A 462 38.22 -45.76 11.27
C ALA A 462 38.84 -47.06 10.72
N LEU A 463 38.40 -47.51 9.54
CA LEU A 463 38.92 -48.73 8.92
C LEU A 463 40.40 -48.64 8.52
N ARG A 464 40.90 -47.44 8.20
CA ARG A 464 42.31 -47.26 7.82
C ARG A 464 43.27 -47.33 9.01
N GLY A 465 42.78 -47.43 10.25
CA GLY A 465 43.62 -47.51 11.45
C GLY A 465 44.55 -46.31 11.62
N VAL A 466 44.29 -45.21 10.91
CA VAL A 466 45.08 -43.99 11.02
C VAL A 466 44.64 -43.33 12.32
N GLU A 467 45.39 -43.56 13.40
CA GLU A 467 45.23 -42.78 14.61
C GLU A 467 45.26 -41.29 14.24
N PRO A 468 44.25 -40.51 14.65
CA PRO A 468 44.17 -39.11 14.31
C PRO A 468 45.27 -38.37 15.08
N LYS A 469 46.46 -38.28 14.49
CA LYS A 469 47.47 -37.32 14.94
C LYS A 469 46.93 -35.93 14.61
N VAL A 470 46.41 -35.23 15.61
CA VAL A 470 45.89 -33.86 15.48
C VAL A 470 47.09 -32.93 15.28
N ILE A 471 47.52 -32.76 14.03
CA ILE A 471 48.70 -31.94 13.69
C ILE A 471 48.35 -30.45 13.76
N SER A 472 47.11 -30.07 13.47
CA SER A 472 46.56 -28.74 13.76
C SER A 472 45.04 -28.74 13.61
N VAL A 473 44.35 -27.85 14.33
CA VAL A 473 42.90 -27.62 14.21
C VAL A 473 42.55 -26.87 12.90
N TRP A 474 43.50 -26.13 12.34
CA TRP A 474 43.23 -25.13 11.29
C TRP A 474 43.61 -25.57 9.88
N VAL A 475 44.47 -26.58 9.71
CA VAL A 475 44.98 -26.99 8.38
C VAL A 475 44.38 -28.33 7.96
N PRO A 476 43.65 -28.40 6.83
CA PRO A 476 43.13 -29.65 6.31
C PRO A 476 44.28 -30.57 5.89
N ARG A 477 44.19 -31.84 6.24
CA ARG A 477 45.20 -32.84 5.85
C ARG A 477 45.17 -33.04 4.33
N SER A 478 46.33 -33.25 3.70
CA SER A 478 46.40 -33.56 2.26
C SER A 478 45.48 -34.76 1.95
N GLY A 479 44.52 -34.56 1.06
CA GLY A 479 43.47 -35.54 0.71
C GLY A 479 42.09 -35.31 1.34
N GLN A 480 41.95 -34.48 2.38
CA GLN A 480 40.63 -34.11 2.94
C GLN A 480 39.95 -32.96 2.19
N GLY A 481 40.68 -32.28 1.29
CA GLY A 481 40.17 -31.11 0.58
C GLY A 481 38.89 -31.40 -0.22
N THR A 482 38.80 -32.55 -0.88
CA THR A 482 37.61 -32.94 -1.67
C THR A 482 36.40 -33.23 -0.78
N GLU A 483 36.60 -33.86 0.38
CA GLU A 483 35.53 -34.12 1.36
C GLU A 483 34.97 -32.82 1.94
N ILE A 484 35.86 -31.88 2.28
CA ILE A 484 35.49 -30.55 2.78
C ILE A 484 34.76 -29.76 1.70
N LEU A 485 35.27 -29.77 0.46
CA LEU A 485 34.65 -29.09 -0.67
C LEU A 485 33.24 -29.64 -0.95
N ALA A 486 33.05 -30.96 -0.96
CA ALA A 486 31.75 -31.58 -1.16
C ALA A 486 30.77 -31.25 -0.02
N LYS A 487 31.21 -31.27 1.26
CA LYS A 487 30.39 -30.82 2.39
C LYS A 487 29.99 -29.36 2.28
N ALA A 488 30.94 -28.50 1.91
CA ALA A 488 30.70 -27.07 1.75
C ALA A 488 29.67 -26.82 0.62
N ALA A 489 29.82 -27.50 -0.52
CA ALA A 489 28.89 -27.38 -1.65
C ALA A 489 27.48 -27.84 -1.29
N ILE A 490 27.32 -29.02 -0.66
CA ILE A 490 26.00 -29.51 -0.23
C ILE A 490 25.38 -28.57 0.80
N THR A 491 26.18 -28.05 1.73
CA THR A 491 25.71 -27.09 2.74
C THR A 491 25.26 -25.78 2.09
N GLY A 492 26.03 -25.26 1.13
CA GLY A 492 25.67 -24.05 0.40
C GLY A 492 24.34 -24.20 -0.34
N ILE A 493 24.17 -25.28 -1.12
CA ILE A 493 22.93 -25.55 -1.85
C ILE A 493 21.75 -25.74 -0.89
N SER A 494 21.92 -26.53 0.18
CA SER A 494 20.87 -26.74 1.18
C SER A 494 20.42 -25.42 1.81
N LEU A 495 21.37 -24.55 2.18
CA LEU A 495 21.07 -23.28 2.80
C LEU A 495 20.32 -22.35 1.84
N THR A 496 20.70 -22.32 0.55
CA THR A 496 19.98 -21.56 -0.47
C THR A 496 18.54 -22.03 -0.62
N LEU A 497 18.30 -23.35 -0.65
CA LEU A 497 16.94 -23.89 -0.76
C LEU A 497 16.10 -23.60 0.50
N ASP A 498 16.70 -23.66 1.69
CA ASP A 498 16.01 -23.31 2.93
C ASP A 498 15.61 -21.82 2.94
N TYR A 499 16.49 -20.92 2.49
CA TYR A 499 16.14 -19.50 2.35
C TYR A 499 15.07 -19.26 1.28
N PHE A 500 15.09 -19.98 0.16
CA PHE A 500 14.02 -19.88 -0.83
C PHE A 500 12.68 -20.33 -0.26
N ASN A 501 12.62 -21.47 0.42
CA ASN A 501 11.40 -21.94 1.09
C ASN A 501 10.92 -20.95 2.17
N MET A 502 11.84 -20.33 2.92
CA MET A 502 11.51 -19.27 3.88
C MET A 502 10.90 -18.04 3.18
N LEU A 503 11.51 -17.54 2.10
CA LEU A 503 10.98 -16.42 1.32
C LEU A 503 9.60 -16.74 0.75
N ILE A 504 9.39 -17.97 0.26
CA ILE A 504 8.08 -18.44 -0.22
C ILE A 504 7.06 -18.45 0.93
N ALA A 505 7.43 -18.93 2.12
CA ALA A 505 6.54 -18.91 3.28
C ALA A 505 6.18 -17.47 3.72
N MET A 506 7.10 -16.51 3.57
CA MET A 506 6.87 -15.10 3.85
C MET A 506 5.94 -14.39 2.84
N THR A 507 5.55 -15.05 1.74
CA THR A 507 4.49 -14.52 0.87
C THR A 507 3.12 -14.53 1.55
N PHE A 508 2.95 -15.21 2.70
CA PHE A 508 1.68 -15.38 3.40
C PHE A 508 0.56 -16.01 2.54
N ASN A 509 0.90 -16.62 1.41
CA ASN A 509 -0.06 -17.41 0.64
C ASN A 509 -0.30 -18.75 1.33
N VAL A 510 -1.53 -19.03 1.74
CA VAL A 510 -1.85 -20.25 2.51
C VAL A 510 -1.46 -21.52 1.75
N GLY A 511 -1.71 -21.58 0.43
CA GLY A 511 -1.38 -22.76 -0.36
C GLY A 511 0.12 -22.99 -0.53
N PHE A 512 0.90 -21.92 -0.72
CA PHE A 512 2.37 -22.02 -0.80
C PHE A 512 2.99 -22.35 0.56
N PHE A 513 2.48 -21.77 1.64
CA PHE A 513 2.91 -22.09 3.00
C PHE A 513 2.69 -23.57 3.33
N CYS A 514 1.49 -24.09 3.05
CA CYS A 514 1.20 -25.52 3.21
C CYS A 514 2.07 -26.41 2.31
N ALA A 515 2.38 -25.96 1.09
CA ALA A 515 3.27 -26.66 0.16
C ALA A 515 4.70 -26.81 0.72
N VAL A 516 5.25 -25.75 1.32
CA VAL A 516 6.57 -25.80 2.00
C VAL A 516 6.56 -26.85 3.11
N ILE A 517 5.56 -26.81 4.01
CA ILE A 517 5.43 -27.77 5.12
C ILE A 517 5.29 -29.20 4.59
N ALA A 518 4.42 -29.42 3.61
CA ALA A 518 4.21 -30.73 2.99
C ALA A 518 5.51 -31.26 2.37
N GLY A 519 6.29 -30.41 1.69
CA GLY A 519 7.59 -30.76 1.13
C GLY A 519 8.58 -31.28 2.18
N TYR A 520 8.71 -30.59 3.32
CA TYR A 520 9.57 -31.05 4.41
C TYR A 520 9.08 -32.37 5.03
N ILE A 521 7.78 -32.51 5.29
CA ILE A 521 7.21 -33.77 5.85
C ILE A 521 7.49 -34.95 4.91
N ILE A 522 7.17 -34.79 3.62
CA ILE A 522 7.39 -35.83 2.62
C ILE A 522 8.89 -36.15 2.51
N GLY A 523 9.75 -35.13 2.50
CA GLY A 523 11.21 -35.31 2.49
C GLY A 523 11.70 -36.12 3.68
N THR A 524 11.22 -35.82 4.89
CA THR A 524 11.61 -36.56 6.09
C THR A 524 11.13 -38.01 6.01
N LEU A 525 9.90 -38.27 5.59
CA LEU A 525 9.40 -39.64 5.44
C LEU A 525 10.21 -40.46 4.42
N LEU A 526 10.58 -39.84 3.29
CA LEU A 526 11.35 -40.50 2.24
C LEU A 526 12.81 -40.74 2.60
N PHE A 527 13.43 -39.91 3.45
CA PHE A 527 14.87 -39.99 3.69
C PHE A 527 15.26 -40.38 5.13
N SER A 528 14.36 -40.34 6.12
CA SER A 528 14.68 -40.70 7.51
C SER A 528 15.16 -42.14 7.63
N HIS A 529 14.45 -43.08 6.99
CA HIS A 529 14.79 -44.50 7.02
C HIS A 529 16.14 -44.79 6.34
N VAL A 530 16.54 -43.99 5.35
CA VAL A 530 17.83 -44.16 4.65
C VAL A 530 18.99 -43.93 5.61
N LEU A 531 18.91 -42.90 6.45
CA LEU A 531 19.96 -42.59 7.41
C LEU A 531 20.07 -43.65 8.52
N GLU A 532 18.93 -44.10 9.05
CA GLU A 532 18.86 -45.16 10.06
C GLU A 532 19.43 -46.48 9.55
N ASN A 533 18.99 -46.92 8.37
CA ASN A 533 19.48 -48.15 7.74
C ASN A 533 20.98 -48.04 7.42
N TYR A 534 21.44 -46.88 6.95
CA TYR A 534 22.86 -46.68 6.66
C TYR A 534 23.73 -46.74 7.92
N ALA A 535 23.29 -46.12 9.02
CA ALA A 535 23.96 -46.20 10.30
C ALA A 535 24.01 -47.64 10.83
N ALA A 536 22.91 -48.39 10.73
CA ALA A 536 22.85 -49.80 11.13
C ALA A 536 23.84 -50.67 10.33
N ILE A 537 23.90 -50.50 9.01
CA ILE A 537 24.83 -51.24 8.14
C ILE A 537 26.29 -50.92 8.51
N LEU A 538 26.62 -49.66 8.75
CA LEU A 538 27.99 -49.27 9.13
C LEU A 538 28.38 -49.83 10.51
N HIS A 539 27.45 -49.88 11.46
CA HIS A 539 27.66 -50.46 12.77
C HIS A 539 27.87 -51.98 12.70
N GLN A 540 27.08 -52.69 11.88
CA GLN A 540 27.28 -54.11 11.63
C GLN A 540 28.66 -54.40 11.01
N ARG A 541 29.05 -53.63 9.98
CA ARG A 541 30.38 -53.76 9.36
C ARG A 541 31.52 -53.51 10.33
N ARG A 542 31.37 -52.59 11.28
CA ARG A 542 32.36 -52.37 12.34
C ARG A 542 32.48 -53.59 13.25
N ARG A 543 31.35 -54.15 13.71
CA ARG A 543 31.33 -55.38 14.53
C ARG A 543 32.01 -56.56 13.82
N ASP A 544 31.75 -56.73 12.53
CA ASP A 544 32.35 -57.80 11.73
C ASP A 544 33.87 -57.61 11.57
N ALA A 545 34.33 -56.37 11.37
CA ALA A 545 35.76 -56.05 11.32
C ALA A 545 36.46 -56.33 12.66
N ASP A 546 35.85 -55.94 13.78
CA ASP A 546 36.39 -56.19 15.13
C ASP A 546 36.43 -57.69 15.45
N ALA A 547 35.38 -58.44 15.07
CA ALA A 547 35.35 -59.89 15.21
C ALA A 547 36.43 -60.57 14.36
N ALA A 548 36.68 -60.09 13.13
CA ALA A 548 37.74 -60.60 12.28
C ALA A 548 39.14 -60.32 12.84
N LEU A 549 39.36 -59.15 13.45
CA LEU A 549 40.61 -58.82 14.15
C LEU A 549 40.83 -59.73 15.36
N LYS A 550 39.79 -59.97 16.18
CA LYS A 550 39.87 -60.91 17.32
C LYS A 550 40.20 -62.35 16.88
N ARG A 551 39.69 -62.80 15.73
CA ARG A 551 40.02 -64.13 15.19
C ARG A 551 41.45 -64.23 14.63
N ARG A 552 42.02 -63.11 14.16
CA ARG A 552 43.37 -63.05 13.60
C ARG A 552 44.45 -62.77 14.64
N ALA A 553 44.09 -62.23 15.80
CA ALA A 553 45.02 -62.11 16.91
C ALA A 553 45.55 -63.52 17.21
N PRO A 554 46.83 -63.82 16.89
CA PRO A 554 47.38 -65.13 17.15
C PRO A 554 47.17 -65.40 18.64
N SER A 555 46.74 -66.62 18.98
CA SER A 555 46.76 -67.11 20.35
C SER A 555 48.22 -67.13 20.81
N GLN A 556 48.78 -65.95 21.11
CA GLN A 556 50.07 -65.81 21.74
C GLN A 556 49.93 -66.50 23.08
N GLY A 557 50.46 -67.73 23.09
CA GLY A 557 50.70 -68.55 24.25
C GLY A 557 49.67 -68.41 25.35
N ARG A 558 48.72 -69.35 25.38
CA ARG A 558 48.53 -70.09 26.63
C ARG A 558 49.88 -70.77 26.91
N VAL A 559 50.86 -69.99 27.38
CA VAL A 559 52.07 -70.53 28.01
C VAL A 559 51.49 -71.32 29.15
N ALA A 560 51.44 -72.64 28.96
CA ALA A 560 51.18 -73.55 30.06
C ALA A 560 52.13 -73.12 31.16
N MET A 561 51.59 -72.53 32.23
CA MET A 561 52.25 -72.50 33.52
C MET A 561 52.37 -73.98 33.94
N ALA A 562 53.37 -74.66 33.38
CA ALA A 562 53.86 -75.91 33.88
C ALA A 562 54.41 -75.58 35.26
N ASN A 563 53.64 -75.98 36.26
CA ASN A 563 53.97 -75.94 37.67
C ASN A 563 55.20 -76.86 37.89
N GLY A 564 56.39 -76.30 37.67
CA GLY A 564 57.68 -76.96 37.85
C GLY A 564 58.26 -76.59 39.21
N ASN A 565 57.89 -77.37 40.22
CA ASN A 565 58.57 -77.44 41.51
C ASN A 565 59.96 -78.08 41.30
N GLY A 566 61.07 -77.42 41.65
CA GLY A 566 62.39 -78.06 41.63
C GLY A 566 63.64 -77.16 41.55
N SER A 567 64.10 -76.71 42.71
CA SER A 567 65.51 -76.67 43.20
C SER A 567 66.69 -76.25 42.30
N ASN A 568 67.45 -75.27 42.85
CA ASN A 568 68.91 -75.11 42.90
C ASN A 568 69.74 -75.06 41.60
N GLY A 569 70.46 -73.96 41.40
CA GLY A 569 71.61 -73.94 40.48
C GLY A 569 72.19 -72.55 40.23
N ALA A 570 73.40 -72.35 40.75
CA ALA A 570 74.21 -71.14 40.73
C ALA A 570 74.44 -70.49 39.35
N GLY A 571 74.52 -69.15 39.37
CA GLY A 571 75.63 -68.35 38.83
C GLY A 571 75.85 -68.31 37.31
N VAL A 572 75.91 -67.09 36.76
CA VAL A 572 77.10 -66.52 36.09
C VAL A 572 76.72 -65.12 35.58
N ALA A 573 77.44 -64.14 36.11
CA ALA A 573 77.47 -62.77 35.63
C ALA A 573 78.36 -62.68 34.39
N LEU A 574 77.98 -61.86 33.41
CA LEU A 574 78.89 -61.37 32.38
C LEU A 574 78.64 -59.87 32.13
N GLN A 575 79.54 -59.10 32.71
CA GLN A 575 79.90 -57.72 32.41
C GLN A 575 80.77 -57.66 31.15
N ALA A 576 80.55 -56.65 30.30
CA ALA A 576 81.58 -55.90 29.53
C ALA A 576 80.89 -54.68 28.88
N ASN A 577 81.11 -53.43 29.30
CA ASN A 577 82.22 -52.50 28.94
C ASN A 577 82.36 -52.33 27.41
N GLY A 578 82.41 -51.15 26.77
CA GLY A 578 82.42 -49.72 27.10
C GLY A 578 82.26 -48.97 25.74
N ASN A 579 81.92 -47.69 25.64
CA ASN A 579 82.90 -46.60 25.78
C ASN A 579 82.23 -45.22 25.84
N VAL A 580 82.93 -44.32 26.51
CA VAL A 580 82.59 -42.95 26.92
C VAL A 580 83.10 -41.93 25.89
N VAL A 581 82.28 -40.91 25.54
CA VAL A 581 82.77 -39.55 25.22
C VAL A 581 81.77 -38.53 25.80
N VAL A 582 82.29 -37.53 26.50
CA VAL A 582 81.58 -36.55 27.36
C VAL A 582 81.56 -35.15 26.70
N ALA A 583 80.36 -34.52 26.77
CA ALA A 583 80.03 -33.08 26.97
C ALA A 583 79.97 -32.06 25.80
N PRO A 584 79.30 -30.88 26.00
CA PRO A 584 78.01 -30.62 26.69
C PRO A 584 77.07 -29.63 25.92
N LEU A 585 75.79 -29.51 26.31
CA LEU A 585 75.12 -28.22 26.65
C LEU A 585 73.58 -28.33 26.80
N ALA A 586 73.13 -27.79 27.93
CA ALA A 586 71.88 -27.05 28.19
C ALA A 586 70.50 -27.74 28.07
N GLY A 587 69.80 -27.76 29.22
CA GLY A 587 68.49 -27.10 29.30
C GLY A 587 67.24 -27.94 29.58
N SER A 588 66.95 -28.17 30.87
CA SER A 588 65.65 -27.98 31.53
C SER A 588 64.41 -28.86 31.20
N ALA A 589 63.90 -29.48 32.29
CA ALA A 589 62.50 -29.73 32.69
C ALA A 589 61.91 -31.16 32.54
N ALA A 590 61.72 -31.84 33.68
CA ALA A 590 60.69 -32.85 33.96
C ALA A 590 60.48 -32.87 35.50
N ALA A 591 59.30 -32.58 36.06
CA ALA A 591 58.01 -33.30 36.01
C ALA A 591 58.04 -34.62 36.79
N GLY A 592 57.42 -34.58 37.97
CA GLY A 592 57.38 -35.65 38.97
C GLY A 592 56.35 -36.74 38.68
N ALA A 593 56.66 -37.91 39.23
CA ALA A 593 55.89 -39.15 39.17
C ALA A 593 55.00 -39.33 40.41
N VAL A 594 53.83 -39.96 40.23
CA VAL A 594 53.04 -40.62 41.30
C VAL A 594 52.37 -41.84 40.66
N VAL A 595 52.93 -43.04 40.84
CA VAL A 595 52.52 -44.11 41.79
C VAL A 595 51.07 -44.57 41.61
N ALA A 596 50.92 -45.77 41.04
CA ALA A 596 49.69 -46.54 40.98
C ALA A 596 49.61 -47.52 42.16
N LEU A 597 48.44 -47.59 42.79
CA LEU A 597 48.08 -48.58 43.82
C LEU A 597 46.86 -49.35 43.32
N GLY A 598 46.96 -50.68 43.39
CA GLY A 598 45.90 -51.60 42.97
C GLY A 598 44.77 -51.68 44.00
N SER A 599 43.62 -52.19 43.54
CA SER A 599 42.66 -52.82 44.43
C SER A 599 42.03 -54.03 43.75
N HIS A 600 41.77 -55.00 44.60
CA HIS A 600 41.37 -56.37 44.37
C HIS A 600 39.87 -56.45 44.64
N VAL A 601 39.04 -56.95 43.71
CA VAL A 601 37.63 -57.26 43.98
C VAL A 601 37.28 -58.61 43.36
N THR A 602 36.67 -59.44 44.18
CA THR A 602 36.33 -60.84 44.01
C THR A 602 35.05 -61.05 43.20
N SER A 603 34.96 -62.24 42.60
CA SER A 603 33.75 -62.86 42.06
C SER A 603 32.72 -63.12 43.15
N ASP A 604 31.43 -63.06 42.80
CA ASP A 604 30.51 -64.19 42.95
C ASP A 604 29.22 -63.95 42.15
N GLU A 605 28.68 -65.07 41.66
CA GLU A 605 27.51 -65.24 40.80
C GLU A 605 26.20 -65.13 41.63
N ASP A 606 25.14 -64.54 41.07
CA ASP A 606 23.84 -65.22 40.89
C ASP A 606 22.70 -64.28 40.45
N GLU A 607 22.04 -64.74 39.38
CA GLU A 607 20.64 -64.64 38.95
C GLU A 607 19.74 -63.42 39.26
N GLY A 608 19.08 -62.94 38.19
CA GLY A 608 17.64 -62.62 38.24
C GLY A 608 17.23 -61.17 37.98
N GLU A 609 16.66 -60.95 36.79
CA GLU A 609 15.74 -59.88 36.34
C GLU A 609 16.29 -58.91 35.29
N GLU A 610 15.78 -59.08 34.06
CA GLU A 610 15.84 -58.10 32.98
C GLU A 610 15.10 -56.82 33.36
N LYS A 611 15.84 -55.87 33.94
CA LYS A 611 15.56 -54.43 33.80
C LYS A 611 16.58 -53.84 32.85
N LEU A 612 16.11 -53.48 31.65
CA LEU A 612 16.84 -52.68 30.67
C LEU A 612 17.05 -51.26 31.24
N LEU A 613 18.02 -51.14 32.13
CA LEU A 613 18.44 -49.90 32.78
C LEU A 613 19.73 -49.46 32.08
N LEU A 614 19.55 -48.62 31.05
CA LEU A 614 20.63 -47.84 30.45
C LEU A 614 21.15 -46.88 31.51
N VAL A 615 22.23 -47.26 32.19
CA VAL A 615 23.05 -46.37 33.00
C VAL A 615 23.73 -45.39 32.05
N LEU A 616 23.08 -44.24 31.89
CA LEU A 616 23.73 -42.99 31.54
C LEU A 616 24.16 -42.35 32.86
N GLU A 617 25.45 -42.41 33.18
CA GLU A 617 26.07 -41.40 34.03
C GLU A 617 27.55 -41.27 33.68
N GLY A 618 27.93 -40.05 33.32
CA GLY A 618 29.20 -39.68 32.72
C GLY A 618 29.02 -38.37 31.98
N GLU A 619 28.74 -37.31 32.73
CA GLU A 619 28.60 -35.93 32.27
C GLU A 619 29.79 -35.51 31.40
N GLY A 620 29.49 -35.11 30.17
CA GLY A 620 30.42 -34.61 29.18
C GLY A 620 29.62 -34.21 27.95
N GLU A 621 29.24 -32.94 27.91
CA GLU A 621 28.41 -32.29 26.90
C GLU A 621 28.73 -32.75 25.47
N CYS A 622 27.87 -33.60 24.91
CA CYS A 622 27.68 -33.73 23.46
C CYS A 622 26.29 -33.23 23.11
N ASN A 623 26.08 -31.93 23.34
CA ASN A 623 24.95 -31.20 22.84
C ASN A 623 25.23 -30.85 21.37
N CYS A 624 24.95 -31.80 20.46
CA CYS A 624 24.87 -31.55 19.02
C CYS A 624 23.94 -32.59 18.41
N VAL A 625 22.70 -32.17 18.16
CA VAL A 625 21.80 -32.48 17.02
C VAL A 625 20.37 -32.39 17.55
N HIS A 626 19.89 -31.14 17.65
CA HIS A 626 18.54 -30.74 17.27
C HIS A 626 18.44 -29.23 17.44
N SER A 627 18.75 -28.48 16.37
CA SER A 627 18.08 -27.24 15.97
C SER A 627 18.71 -26.69 14.69
N ALA A 628 17.84 -26.35 13.74
CA ALA A 628 18.03 -25.79 12.38
C ALA A 628 18.46 -26.76 11.26
#